data_AF-A0A7J4YKH2-F1
#
_entry.id   AF-A0A7J4YKH2-F1
#
_cell.length_a   1.000
_cell.length_b   1.000
_cell.length_c   1.000
_cell.angle_alpha   90.00
_cell.angle_beta   90.00
_cell.angle_gamma   90.00
#
_symmetry.space_group_name_H-M   'P 1'
#
loop_
_entity.id
_entity.type
_entity.pdbx_description
1 polymer ?
#
loop_
_entity_poly.entity_id
_entity_poly.type
_entity_poly.pdbx_seq_one_letter_code
_entity_poly.pdbx_strand_id
1 'polypeptide(L)'
;MLVTGRKLPIGIQTFEDIRNDGYLYVDKTALMWTIANIGKPFFLSRPRRFGKSLLISTFEAYFKGRRELFTGFAVEELKKKWEEHPVLHLDLNARKYTTPADLDAILNQHLERWEAVYGEEKRDRASEERFAYVIRRASEQTGKGVVVLVDEYDKPLLQAIQNEPLLESYRSTLKAFYGVLKSADRYLRFAFLTGVTKFSQVSVFSDLNQLNSQTERHYQVIIYLIFKLMGQFTQAEVHSSRGRADAVVKTPKFVYVFEFKLKGTAGQTLQQIEEKGYTLPYAAEGRQVIKVGVEFSAEKRNVERWMVEEEK
;
A
#
# COMPACT_ATOMS: atom_id res chain seq x y z
N MET A 1 -27.63 -19.00 -21.93
CA MET A 1 -27.79 -17.56 -22.23
C MET A 1 -27.17 -16.79 -21.07
N LEU A 2 -25.91 -16.37 -21.17
CA LEU A 2 -25.15 -15.76 -20.07
C LEU A 2 -24.95 -14.27 -20.36
N VAL A 3 -25.86 -13.43 -19.87
CA VAL A 3 -25.60 -12.00 -19.66
C VAL A 3 -25.93 -11.73 -18.20
N THR A 4 -24.95 -11.90 -17.31
CA THR A 4 -25.09 -11.49 -15.91
C THR A 4 -24.90 -9.97 -15.84
N GLY A 5 -26.01 -9.25 -15.95
CA GLY A 5 -26.09 -7.78 -16.09
C GLY A 5 -25.69 -6.97 -14.85
N ARG A 6 -24.42 -7.04 -14.44
CA ARG A 6 -23.86 -6.09 -13.45
C ARG A 6 -23.35 -4.84 -14.14
N LYS A 7 -23.61 -3.67 -13.56
CA LYS A 7 -23.14 -2.38 -14.09
C LYS A 7 -21.61 -2.28 -13.92
N LEU A 8 -20.92 -1.65 -14.87
CA LEU A 8 -19.49 -1.34 -14.70
C LEU A 8 -19.34 -0.09 -13.81
N PRO A 9 -18.47 -0.09 -12.79
CA PRO A 9 -18.31 1.02 -11.86
C PRO A 9 -17.46 2.15 -12.47
N ILE A 10 -17.98 2.81 -13.51
CA ILE A 10 -17.27 3.90 -14.19
C ILE A 10 -17.33 5.16 -13.31
N GLY A 11 -16.16 5.61 -12.83
CA GLY A 11 -16.05 6.82 -12.00
C GLY A 11 -16.39 6.61 -10.52
N ILE A 12 -16.83 5.41 -10.12
CA ILE A 12 -17.18 5.10 -8.74
C ILE A 12 -15.92 4.66 -7.99
N GLN A 13 -15.67 5.32 -6.86
CA GLN A 13 -14.49 5.07 -6.03
C GLN A 13 -14.85 4.59 -4.63
N THR A 14 -16.13 4.56 -4.29
CA THR A 14 -16.63 4.05 -3.01
C THR A 14 -16.91 2.57 -3.11
N PHE A 15 -16.33 1.77 -2.21
CA PHE A 15 -16.60 0.34 -2.14
C PHE A 15 -18.07 0.08 -1.77
N GLU A 16 -18.63 0.86 -0.86
CA GLU A 16 -20.03 0.73 -0.44
C GLU A 16 -21.02 0.94 -1.59
N ASP A 17 -20.86 2.00 -2.38
CA ASP A 17 -21.70 2.26 -3.57
C ASP A 17 -21.63 1.10 -4.57
N ILE A 18 -20.42 0.56 -4.82
CA ILE A 18 -20.24 -0.59 -5.71
C ILE A 18 -21.04 -1.80 -5.23
N ARG A 19 -21.12 -2.01 -3.91
CA ARG A 19 -21.80 -3.16 -3.30
C ARG A 19 -23.31 -2.97 -3.26
N ASN A 20 -23.78 -1.79 -2.86
CA ASN A 20 -25.20 -1.50 -2.70
C ASN A 20 -25.92 -1.40 -4.05
N ASP A 21 -25.27 -0.83 -5.08
CA ASP A 21 -25.91 -0.58 -6.37
C ASP A 21 -25.69 -1.71 -7.41
N GLY A 22 -25.13 -2.84 -6.98
CA GLY A 22 -24.97 -4.03 -7.83
C GLY A 22 -23.93 -3.87 -8.96
N TYR A 23 -22.89 -3.06 -8.74
CA TYR A 23 -21.79 -2.92 -9.70
C TYR A 23 -20.88 -4.15 -9.70
N LEU A 24 -20.19 -4.37 -10.82
CA LEU A 24 -19.16 -5.39 -10.93
C LEU A 24 -17.94 -4.97 -10.09
N TYR A 25 -17.64 -5.76 -9.06
CA TYR A 25 -16.40 -5.66 -8.29
C TYR A 25 -15.54 -6.90 -8.52
N VAL A 26 -14.27 -6.70 -8.88
CA VAL A 26 -13.30 -7.80 -8.96
C VAL A 26 -12.80 -8.09 -7.56
N ASP A 27 -13.18 -9.24 -7.00
CA ASP A 27 -12.84 -9.60 -5.63
C ASP A 27 -11.33 -9.79 -5.44
N LYS A 28 -10.72 -8.88 -4.66
CA LYS A 28 -9.33 -8.94 -4.18
C LYS A 28 -9.27 -8.94 -2.65
N THR A 29 -10.37 -9.29 -1.99
CA THR A 29 -10.52 -9.13 -0.54
C THR A 29 -9.65 -10.10 0.26
N ALA A 30 -9.31 -11.27 -0.29
CA ALA A 30 -8.29 -12.15 0.29
C ALA A 30 -6.92 -11.45 0.40
N LEU A 31 -6.54 -10.67 -0.61
CA LEU A 31 -5.29 -9.93 -0.60
C LEU A 31 -5.32 -8.78 0.41
N MET A 32 -6.44 -8.06 0.44
CA MET A 32 -6.69 -7.01 1.43
C MET A 32 -6.59 -7.58 2.85
N TRP A 33 -7.18 -8.75 3.11
CA TRP A 33 -7.07 -9.44 4.38
C TRP A 33 -5.61 -9.79 4.72
N THR A 34 -4.85 -10.30 3.74
CA THR A 34 -3.41 -10.54 3.92
C THR A 34 -2.68 -9.26 4.32
N ILE A 35 -2.90 -8.14 3.62
CA ILE A 35 -2.28 -6.85 3.94
C ILE A 35 -2.66 -6.36 5.34
N ALA A 36 -3.94 -6.50 5.72
CA ALA A 36 -4.43 -6.08 7.04
C ALA A 36 -3.85 -6.90 8.21
N ASN A 37 -3.27 -8.07 7.95
CA ASN A 37 -2.81 -9.00 8.99
C ASN A 37 -1.30 -9.31 8.97
N ILE A 38 -0.54 -8.86 7.96
CA ILE A 38 0.92 -9.09 7.87
C ILE A 38 1.75 -8.21 8.84
N GLY A 39 1.22 -7.12 9.38
CA GLY A 39 1.90 -6.27 10.36
C GLY A 39 1.42 -4.81 10.36
N LYS A 40 2.25 -3.91 10.88
CA LYS A 40 2.13 -2.43 10.82
C LYS A 40 3.36 -1.88 10.08
N PRO A 41 3.38 -0.62 9.60
CA PRO A 41 2.60 0.03 8.54
C PRO A 41 2.90 -0.54 7.15
N PHE A 42 1.96 -0.43 6.20
CA PHE A 42 2.15 -0.89 4.84
C PHE A 42 1.97 0.25 3.83
N PHE A 43 2.96 0.46 2.97
CA PHE A 43 2.97 1.54 1.98
C PHE A 43 2.78 0.99 0.56
N LEU A 44 1.98 1.66 -0.27
CA LEU A 44 1.78 1.25 -1.66
C LEU A 44 1.88 2.44 -2.63
N SER A 45 3.05 2.62 -3.26
CA SER A 45 3.15 3.49 -4.45
C SER A 45 2.50 2.81 -5.65
N ARG A 46 1.53 3.45 -6.31
CA ARG A 46 0.87 2.88 -7.51
C ARG A 46 0.60 3.95 -8.58
N PRO A 47 0.62 3.60 -9.88
CA PRO A 47 0.23 4.52 -10.95
C PRO A 47 -1.22 5.03 -10.83
N ARG A 48 -1.50 6.15 -11.49
CA ARG A 48 -2.81 6.84 -11.52
C ARG A 48 -3.90 5.93 -12.12
N ARG A 49 -5.13 6.00 -11.59
CA ARG A 49 -6.34 5.25 -12.04
C ARG A 49 -6.34 3.72 -11.80
N PHE A 50 -5.51 3.21 -10.89
CA PHE A 50 -5.48 1.80 -10.52
C PHE A 50 -6.41 1.41 -9.35
N GLY A 51 -7.48 2.18 -9.10
CA GLY A 51 -8.44 1.88 -8.03
C GLY A 51 -7.88 2.05 -6.62
N LYS A 52 -7.01 3.05 -6.38
CA LYS A 52 -6.41 3.31 -5.06
C LYS A 52 -7.46 3.74 -4.05
N SER A 53 -8.24 4.76 -4.39
CA SER A 53 -9.32 5.27 -3.54
C SER A 53 -10.38 4.20 -3.30
N LEU A 54 -10.65 3.34 -4.30
CA LEU A 54 -11.47 2.14 -4.11
C LEU A 54 -10.87 1.17 -3.09
N LEU A 55 -9.57 0.88 -3.18
CA LEU A 55 -8.89 0.03 -2.19
C LEU A 55 -8.90 0.65 -0.78
N ILE A 56 -8.68 1.97 -0.65
CA ILE A 56 -8.81 2.70 0.61
C ILE A 56 -10.22 2.56 1.17
N SER A 57 -11.24 2.78 0.35
CA SER A 57 -12.64 2.62 0.73
C SER A 57 -12.97 1.17 1.14
N THR A 58 -12.38 0.16 0.48
CA THR A 58 -12.50 -1.24 0.88
C THR A 58 -11.85 -1.50 2.24
N PHE A 59 -10.65 -0.95 2.52
CA PHE A 59 -10.03 -1.06 3.84
C PHE A 59 -10.86 -0.36 4.91
N GLU A 60 -11.38 0.83 4.61
CA GLU A 60 -12.26 1.59 5.51
C GLU A 60 -13.49 0.77 5.90
N ALA A 61 -14.21 0.20 4.92
CA ALA A 61 -15.34 -0.70 5.17
C ALA A 61 -14.95 -1.93 6.00
N TYR A 62 -13.80 -2.54 5.70
CA TYR A 62 -13.28 -3.71 6.41
C TYR A 62 -13.00 -3.43 7.89
N PHE A 63 -12.37 -2.28 8.19
CA PHE A 63 -12.01 -1.90 9.55
C PHE A 63 -13.16 -1.26 10.34
N LYS A 64 -14.13 -0.66 9.66
CA LYS A 64 -15.41 -0.24 10.26
C LYS A 64 -16.37 -1.41 10.54
N GLY A 65 -15.94 -2.65 10.28
CA GLY A 65 -16.74 -3.83 10.60
C GLY A 65 -18.00 -4.03 9.74
N ARG A 66 -18.07 -3.38 8.56
CA ARG A 66 -19.22 -3.43 7.63
C ARG A 66 -19.31 -4.78 6.89
N ARG A 67 -19.54 -5.86 7.65
CA ARG A 67 -19.55 -7.26 7.17
C ARG A 67 -20.46 -7.48 5.96
N GLU A 68 -21.62 -6.83 5.97
CA GLU A 68 -22.64 -6.93 4.92
C GLU A 68 -22.10 -6.54 3.53
N LEU A 69 -21.12 -5.63 3.48
CA LEU A 69 -20.49 -5.24 2.22
C LEU A 69 -19.56 -6.32 1.65
N PHE A 70 -19.20 -7.35 2.43
CA PHE A 70 -18.27 -8.40 2.03
C PHE A 70 -18.93 -9.76 1.77
N THR A 71 -20.26 -9.85 1.86
CA THR A 71 -20.98 -11.11 1.59
C THR A 71 -20.68 -11.66 0.20
N GLY A 72 -20.26 -12.91 0.13
CA GLY A 72 -19.87 -13.61 -1.10
C GLY A 72 -18.47 -13.25 -1.62
N PHE A 73 -17.64 -12.58 -0.83
CA PHE A 73 -16.22 -12.35 -1.14
C PHE A 73 -15.30 -13.20 -0.26
N ALA A 74 -14.08 -13.45 -0.74
CA ALA A 74 -13.12 -14.31 -0.08
C ALA A 74 -12.82 -13.93 1.38
N VAL A 75 -12.86 -12.64 1.73
CA VAL A 75 -12.62 -12.20 3.12
C VAL A 75 -13.71 -12.63 4.11
N GLU A 76 -14.92 -12.92 3.64
CA GLU A 76 -16.00 -13.41 4.51
C GLU A 76 -15.62 -14.71 5.20
N GLU A 77 -14.97 -15.63 4.49
CA GLU A 77 -14.50 -16.91 5.02
C GLU A 77 -13.21 -16.76 5.84
N LEU A 78 -12.31 -15.85 5.41
CA LEU A 78 -11.01 -15.65 6.07
C LEU A 78 -11.13 -14.92 7.42
N LYS A 79 -12.07 -13.98 7.55
CA LYS A 79 -12.21 -13.14 8.74
C LYS A 79 -13.20 -13.76 9.73
N LYS A 80 -12.64 -14.37 10.77
CA LYS A 80 -13.42 -15.01 11.85
C LYS A 80 -14.15 -14.02 12.78
N LYS A 81 -13.62 -12.80 12.95
CA LYS A 81 -14.18 -11.78 13.85
C LYS A 81 -14.24 -10.42 13.17
N TRP A 82 -15.42 -9.83 13.13
CA TRP A 82 -15.70 -8.49 12.60
C TRP A 82 -15.67 -7.47 13.73
N GLU A 83 -14.45 -7.04 14.08
CA GLU A 83 -14.25 -5.96 15.05
C GLU A 83 -14.23 -4.61 14.33
N GLU A 84 -14.90 -3.64 14.93
CA GLU A 84 -14.84 -2.24 14.53
C GLU A 84 -13.59 -1.58 15.13
N HIS A 85 -12.92 -0.78 14.32
CA HIS A 85 -11.78 0.04 14.69
C HIS A 85 -12.05 1.50 14.32
N PRO A 86 -11.56 2.47 15.12
CA PRO A 86 -11.59 3.87 14.70
C PRO A 86 -10.72 4.05 13.45
N VAL A 87 -11.30 4.67 12.41
CA VAL A 87 -10.63 4.92 11.13
C VAL A 87 -10.45 6.41 10.90
N LEU A 88 -9.21 6.85 10.77
CA LEU A 88 -8.81 8.20 10.41
C LEU A 88 -8.40 8.20 8.92
N HIS A 89 -9.27 8.70 8.05
CA HIS A 89 -9.03 8.77 6.61
C HIS A 89 -8.67 10.19 6.19
N LEU A 90 -7.42 10.39 5.75
CA LEU A 90 -6.87 11.63 5.22
C LEU A 90 -6.84 11.59 3.70
N ASP A 91 -7.67 12.41 3.04
CA ASP A 91 -7.64 12.59 1.58
C ASP A 91 -7.02 13.96 1.23
N LEU A 92 -5.89 13.94 0.51
CA LEU A 92 -5.21 15.14 0.03
C LEU A 92 -5.65 15.58 -1.37
N ASN A 93 -6.69 14.97 -1.95
CA ASN A 93 -7.12 15.32 -3.30
C ASN A 93 -7.87 16.64 -3.44
N ALA A 94 -8.49 17.14 -2.38
CA ALA A 94 -9.48 18.21 -2.47
C ALA A 94 -8.91 19.62 -2.71
N ARG A 95 -7.59 19.79 -2.84
CA ARG A 95 -6.96 21.12 -2.95
C ARG A 95 -5.91 21.22 -4.07
N LYS A 96 -5.68 22.47 -4.51
CA LYS A 96 -4.46 22.89 -5.22
C LYS A 96 -3.44 23.37 -4.19
N TYR A 97 -2.20 22.95 -4.35
CA TYR A 97 -1.11 23.21 -3.42
C TYR A 97 -0.18 24.23 -4.06
N THR A 98 -0.39 25.50 -3.72
CA THR A 98 0.33 26.65 -4.29
C THR A 98 1.09 27.45 -3.24
N THR A 99 0.71 27.32 -1.97
CA THR A 99 1.29 28.02 -0.83
C THR A 99 1.42 27.07 0.38
N PRO A 100 2.31 27.33 1.35
CA PRO A 100 2.41 26.51 2.58
C PRO A 100 1.06 26.34 3.30
N ALA A 101 0.28 27.43 3.38
CA ALA A 101 -1.04 27.46 4.01
C ALA A 101 -2.05 26.49 3.37
N ASP A 102 -1.86 26.09 2.10
CA ASP A 102 -2.72 25.11 1.45
C ASP A 102 -2.64 23.73 2.09
N LEU A 103 -1.44 23.32 2.50
CA LEU A 103 -1.24 22.06 3.21
C LEU A 103 -1.77 22.15 4.64
N ASP A 104 -1.48 23.23 5.35
CA ASP A 104 -1.96 23.42 6.72
C ASP A 104 -3.48 23.41 6.78
N ALA A 105 -4.14 24.06 5.83
CA ALA A 105 -5.60 24.13 5.81
C ALA A 105 -6.28 22.78 5.54
N ILE A 106 -5.73 21.92 4.65
CA ILE A 106 -6.30 20.58 4.44
C ILE A 106 -6.06 19.68 5.65
N LEU A 107 -4.90 19.77 6.31
CA LEU A 107 -4.62 19.02 7.54
C LEU A 107 -5.57 19.46 8.66
N ASN A 108 -5.75 20.78 8.86
CA ASN A 108 -6.67 21.33 9.84
C ASN A 108 -8.11 20.86 9.61
N GLN A 109 -8.59 20.87 8.35
CA GLN A 109 -9.93 20.40 8.02
C GLN A 109 -10.17 18.94 8.44
N HIS A 110 -9.19 18.06 8.28
CA HIS A 110 -9.30 16.66 8.71
C HIS A 110 -9.15 16.52 10.23
N LEU A 111 -8.23 17.26 10.85
CA LEU A 111 -8.06 17.27 12.31
C LEU A 111 -9.33 17.73 13.02
N GLU A 112 -9.94 18.84 12.59
CA GLU A 112 -11.18 19.37 13.18
C GLU A 112 -12.31 18.34 13.17
N ARG A 113 -12.44 17.57 12.08
CA ARG A 113 -13.43 16.49 11.97
C ARG A 113 -13.19 15.38 12.99
N TRP A 114 -11.93 15.00 13.20
CA TRP A 114 -11.59 13.95 14.16
C TRP A 114 -11.65 14.45 15.61
N GLU A 115 -11.26 15.69 15.86
CA GLU A 115 -11.34 16.34 17.17
C GLU A 115 -12.79 16.49 17.64
N ALA A 116 -13.73 16.75 16.72
CA ALA A 116 -15.15 16.75 17.04
C ALA A 116 -15.66 15.41 17.60
N VAL A 117 -14.98 14.30 17.28
CA VAL A 117 -15.34 12.96 17.76
C VAL A 117 -14.51 12.55 18.98
N TYR A 118 -13.20 12.82 18.96
CA TYR A 118 -12.24 12.26 19.92
C TYR A 118 -11.70 13.29 20.93
N GLY A 119 -12.07 14.55 20.81
CA GLY A 119 -11.72 15.65 21.72
C GLY A 119 -10.88 16.74 21.06
N GLU A 120 -11.10 17.98 21.48
CA GLU A 120 -10.49 19.20 20.93
C GLU A 120 -9.48 19.90 21.87
N GLU A 121 -9.07 19.25 22.97
CA GLU A 121 -8.25 19.84 24.04
C GLU A 121 -6.83 20.26 23.60
N LYS A 122 -6.45 19.94 22.36
CA LYS A 122 -5.16 20.28 21.74
C LYS A 122 -5.29 21.13 20.48
N ARG A 123 -6.49 21.64 20.16
CA ARG A 123 -6.77 22.37 18.92
C ARG A 123 -5.85 23.56 18.63
N ASP A 124 -5.31 24.20 19.67
CA ASP A 124 -4.41 25.35 19.57
C ASP A 124 -2.94 24.97 19.34
N ARG A 125 -2.62 23.68 19.18
CA ARG A 125 -1.27 23.17 18.97
C ARG A 125 -0.94 22.94 17.49
N ALA A 126 0.32 22.60 17.22
CA ALA A 126 0.76 22.20 15.90
C ALA A 126 0.01 20.95 15.40
N SER A 127 -0.10 20.82 14.07
CA SER A 127 -0.90 19.79 13.40
C SER A 127 -0.51 18.36 13.79
N GLU A 128 0.78 18.11 13.97
CA GLU A 128 1.36 16.83 14.38
C GLU A 128 1.02 16.49 15.84
N GLU A 129 0.99 17.48 16.73
CA GLU A 129 0.58 17.26 18.13
C GLU A 129 -0.91 16.96 18.22
N ARG A 130 -1.73 17.68 17.44
CA ARG A 130 -3.17 17.43 17.31
C ARG A 130 -3.43 16.03 16.76
N PHE A 131 -2.71 15.62 15.73
CA PHE A 131 -2.84 14.28 15.16
C PHE A 131 -2.47 13.18 16.16
N ALA A 132 -1.36 13.34 16.88
CA ALA A 132 -0.94 12.42 17.93
C ALA A 132 -1.99 12.29 19.03
N TYR A 133 -2.58 13.43 19.42
CA TYR A 133 -3.64 13.49 20.40
C TYR A 133 -4.89 12.73 19.94
N VAL A 134 -5.37 13.00 18.73
CA VAL A 134 -6.53 12.32 18.12
C VAL A 134 -6.32 10.81 18.06
N ILE A 135 -5.16 10.33 17.59
CA ILE A 135 -4.86 8.89 17.53
C ILE A 135 -4.93 8.27 18.93
N ARG A 136 -4.30 8.89 19.93
CA ARG A 136 -4.33 8.39 21.30
C ARG A 136 -5.76 8.33 21.83
N ARG A 137 -6.53 9.43 21.70
CA ARG A 137 -7.90 9.52 22.21
C ARG A 137 -8.85 8.55 21.53
N ALA A 138 -8.75 8.39 20.22
CA ALA A 138 -9.52 7.41 19.48
C ALA A 138 -9.26 5.99 20.01
N SER A 139 -8.01 5.66 20.31
CA SER A 139 -7.67 4.36 20.90
C SER A 139 -8.19 4.19 22.32
N GLU A 140 -7.98 5.19 23.19
CA GLU A 140 -8.41 5.17 24.60
C GLU A 140 -9.93 5.09 24.74
N GLN A 141 -10.69 5.83 23.93
CA GLN A 141 -12.15 5.85 23.99
C GLN A 141 -12.79 4.57 23.46
N THR A 142 -12.21 3.97 22.41
CA THR A 142 -12.78 2.77 21.78
C THR A 142 -12.22 1.47 22.37
N GLY A 143 -11.08 1.52 23.08
CA GLY A 143 -10.33 0.34 23.49
C GLY A 143 -9.76 -0.46 22.32
N LYS A 144 -9.71 0.12 21.11
CA LYS A 144 -9.26 -0.52 19.88
C LYS A 144 -8.05 0.21 19.30
N GLY A 145 -7.23 -0.52 18.53
CA GLY A 145 -6.15 0.11 17.79
C GLY A 145 -6.69 0.92 16.61
N VAL A 146 -6.10 2.09 16.34
CA VAL A 146 -6.52 3.05 15.32
C VAL A 146 -6.01 2.66 13.94
N VAL A 147 -6.86 2.87 12.94
CA VAL A 147 -6.55 2.66 11.53
C VAL A 147 -6.35 4.01 10.87
N VAL A 148 -5.18 4.24 10.27
CA VAL A 148 -4.89 5.47 9.54
C VAL A 148 -4.82 5.16 8.05
N LEU A 149 -5.67 5.79 7.25
CA LEU A 149 -5.69 5.65 5.80
C LEU A 149 -5.35 7.02 5.19
N VAL A 150 -4.39 7.07 4.27
CA VAL A 150 -4.01 8.33 3.60
C VAL A 150 -4.09 8.13 2.10
N ASP A 151 -4.91 8.93 1.42
CA ASP A 151 -5.00 8.94 -0.04
C ASP A 151 -4.26 10.14 -0.66
N GLU A 152 -3.56 9.84 -1.74
CA GLU A 152 -2.67 10.74 -2.49
C GLU A 152 -1.71 11.54 -1.59
N TYR A 153 -1.02 10.84 -0.66
CA TYR A 153 -0.12 11.42 0.33
C TYR A 153 0.99 12.32 -0.29
N ASP A 154 1.35 12.06 -1.55
CA ASP A 154 2.42 12.71 -2.28
C ASP A 154 1.97 13.85 -3.19
N LYS A 155 0.66 14.08 -3.32
CA LYS A 155 0.10 15.13 -4.18
C LYS A 155 0.62 16.54 -3.87
N PRO A 156 0.76 17.00 -2.60
CA PRO A 156 1.33 18.31 -2.32
C PRO A 156 2.76 18.45 -2.85
N LEU A 157 3.58 17.42 -2.65
CA LEU A 157 4.99 17.40 -3.07
C LEU A 157 5.12 17.41 -4.60
N LEU A 158 4.22 16.69 -5.30
CA LEU A 158 4.22 16.65 -6.76
C LEU A 158 3.84 17.98 -7.39
N GLN A 159 2.90 18.72 -6.78
CA GLN A 159 2.53 20.05 -7.28
C GLN A 159 3.62 21.09 -7.01
N ALA A 160 4.44 20.89 -5.98
CA ALA A 160 5.55 21.77 -5.64
C ALA A 160 6.89 21.37 -6.31
N ILE A 161 6.94 20.33 -7.15
CA ILE A 161 8.22 19.76 -7.65
C ILE A 161 9.09 20.75 -8.44
N GLN A 162 8.51 21.83 -8.97
CA GLN A 162 9.22 22.89 -9.70
C GLN A 162 9.48 24.14 -8.84
N ASN A 163 9.18 24.08 -7.54
CA ASN A 163 9.31 25.17 -6.58
C ASN A 163 9.97 24.64 -5.30
N GLU A 164 11.31 24.59 -5.29
CA GLU A 164 12.12 24.12 -4.16
C GLU A 164 11.71 24.69 -2.79
N PRO A 165 11.52 26.01 -2.61
CA PRO A 165 11.09 26.55 -1.32
C PRO A 165 9.74 25.98 -0.84
N LEU A 166 8.76 25.87 -1.74
CA LEU A 166 7.46 25.30 -1.42
C LEU A 166 7.54 23.79 -1.17
N LEU A 167 8.33 23.08 -1.97
CA LEU A 167 8.57 21.65 -1.84
C LEU A 167 9.17 21.32 -0.48
N GLU A 168 10.15 22.10 -0.03
CA GLU A 168 10.80 21.89 1.26
C GLU A 168 9.89 22.24 2.44
N SER A 169 9.07 23.29 2.29
CA SER A 169 8.01 23.59 3.26
C SER A 169 7.04 22.43 3.41
N TYR A 170 6.49 21.89 2.31
CA TYR A 170 5.60 20.73 2.36
C TYR A 170 6.28 19.47 2.88
N ARG A 171 7.55 19.24 2.51
CA ARG A 171 8.33 18.11 3.03
C ARG A 171 8.45 18.19 4.54
N SER A 172 8.81 19.35 5.08
CA SER A 172 8.95 19.57 6.52
C SER A 172 7.65 19.30 7.27
N THR A 173 6.53 19.89 6.82
CA THR A 173 5.22 19.70 7.44
C THR A 173 4.75 18.25 7.38
N LEU A 174 4.81 17.60 6.21
CA LEU A 174 4.41 16.20 6.07
C LEU A 174 5.30 15.25 6.88
N LYS A 175 6.60 15.55 6.98
CA LYS A 175 7.54 14.76 7.78
C LYS A 175 7.19 14.81 9.27
N ALA A 176 6.90 16.00 9.80
CA ALA A 176 6.45 16.16 11.18
C ALA A 176 5.10 15.44 11.40
N PHE A 177 4.13 15.67 10.52
CA PHE A 177 2.78 15.12 10.62
C PHE A 177 2.77 13.58 10.59
N TYR A 178 3.40 12.96 9.59
CA TYR A 178 3.43 11.50 9.50
C TYR A 178 4.39 10.87 10.51
N GLY A 179 5.41 11.60 10.99
CA GLY A 179 6.34 11.17 12.04
C GLY A 179 5.62 10.69 13.30
N VAL A 180 4.45 11.26 13.59
CA VAL A 180 3.53 10.85 14.67
C VAL A 180 3.19 9.36 14.64
N LEU A 181 3.09 8.74 13.47
CA LEU A 181 2.70 7.33 13.36
C LEU A 181 3.70 6.41 14.06
N LYS A 182 4.98 6.80 14.15
CA LYS A 182 6.02 6.05 14.87
C LYS A 182 5.89 6.19 16.38
N SER A 183 5.64 7.40 16.89
CA SER A 183 5.45 7.61 18.33
C SER A 183 4.13 7.03 18.82
N ALA A 184 3.12 6.99 17.95
CA ALA A 184 1.80 6.46 18.23
C ALA A 184 1.66 4.95 17.97
N ASP A 185 2.74 4.20 17.67
CA ASP A 185 2.67 2.79 17.28
C ASP A 185 1.81 1.94 18.23
N ARG A 186 1.93 2.14 19.55
CA ARG A 186 1.15 1.41 20.56
C ARG A 186 -0.37 1.57 20.41
N TYR A 187 -0.82 2.66 19.80
CA TYR A 187 -2.23 2.96 19.57
C TYR A 187 -2.70 2.53 18.18
N LEU A 188 -1.77 2.24 17.25
CA LEU A 188 -2.12 1.90 15.86
C LEU A 188 -2.42 0.41 15.70
N ARG A 189 -3.49 0.12 14.97
CA ARG A 189 -3.79 -1.21 14.41
C ARG A 189 -3.23 -1.38 13.01
N PHE A 190 -3.35 -0.33 12.19
CA PHE A 190 -3.00 -0.37 10.77
C PHE A 190 -2.76 1.04 10.26
N ALA A 191 -1.81 1.20 9.35
CA ALA A 191 -1.59 2.45 8.65
C ALA A 191 -1.27 2.13 7.19
N PHE A 192 -2.01 2.75 6.27
CA PHE A 192 -1.89 2.52 4.84
C PHE A 192 -2.00 3.81 4.05
N LEU A 193 -1.03 4.02 3.17
CA LEU A 193 -0.88 5.25 2.41
C LEU A 193 -0.78 4.94 0.93
N THR A 194 -1.53 5.67 0.11
CA THR A 194 -1.54 5.56 -1.35
C THR A 194 -1.04 6.84 -1.99
N GLY A 195 -0.18 6.70 -2.99
CA GLY A 195 0.35 7.83 -3.78
C GLY A 195 0.89 7.34 -5.12
N VAL A 196 1.35 8.25 -5.99
CA VAL A 196 1.84 7.91 -7.33
C VAL A 196 3.35 7.69 -7.39
N THR A 197 4.13 8.35 -6.55
CA THR A 197 5.59 8.38 -6.60
C THR A 197 6.23 7.84 -5.33
N LYS A 198 7.33 7.09 -5.48
CA LYS A 198 8.18 6.65 -4.36
C LYS A 198 9.12 7.75 -3.85
N PHE A 199 9.33 8.82 -4.62
CA PHE A 199 10.30 9.89 -4.31
C PHE A 199 9.94 10.66 -3.03
N SER A 200 8.66 10.95 -2.86
CA SER A 200 8.07 11.51 -1.63
C SER A 200 8.25 10.59 -0.42
N GLN A 201 8.30 9.27 -0.62
CA GLN A 201 8.50 8.29 0.45
C GLN A 201 9.91 8.40 1.07
N VAL A 202 10.95 8.47 0.24
CA VAL A 202 12.35 8.53 0.71
C VAL A 202 12.60 9.79 1.54
N SER A 203 11.88 10.87 1.24
CA SER A 203 12.11 12.18 1.84
C SER A 203 11.23 12.52 3.04
N VAL A 204 9.98 12.04 3.08
CA VAL A 204 9.04 12.29 4.18
C VAL A 204 9.03 11.13 5.19
N PHE A 205 9.33 9.91 4.73
CA PHE A 205 9.26 8.68 5.54
C PHE A 205 10.64 8.06 5.80
N SER A 206 11.75 8.78 5.54
CA SER A 206 13.11 8.32 5.88
C SER A 206 13.20 7.78 7.31
N ASP A 207 12.54 8.49 8.24
CA ASP A 207 12.59 8.24 9.68
C ASP A 207 11.56 7.19 10.14
N LEU A 208 10.47 7.03 9.37
CA LEU A 208 9.40 6.04 9.58
C LEU A 208 9.79 4.65 9.08
N ASN A 209 10.61 4.59 8.04
CA ASN A 209 11.12 3.36 7.45
C ASN A 209 12.10 2.59 8.38
N GLN A 210 12.50 3.14 9.53
CA GLN A 210 13.28 2.41 10.55
C GLN A 210 12.48 1.28 11.25
N LEU A 211 11.15 1.23 11.11
CA LEU A 211 10.30 0.19 11.70
C LEU A 211 10.04 -1.02 10.78
N ASN A 212 10.50 -0.97 9.52
CA ASN A 212 10.37 -2.10 8.59
C ASN A 212 11.66 -2.93 8.63
N SER A 213 11.52 -4.20 8.99
CA SER A 213 12.66 -5.12 9.05
C SER A 213 13.40 -5.12 7.70
N GLN A 214 14.72 -4.91 7.75
CA GLN A 214 15.64 -4.95 6.62
C GLN A 214 15.78 -6.40 6.12
N THR A 215 14.71 -6.98 5.62
CA THR A 215 14.64 -8.38 5.18
C THR A 215 14.19 -8.46 3.74
N GLU A 216 14.84 -9.34 2.97
CA GLU A 216 14.51 -9.65 1.57
C GLU A 216 13.02 -10.00 1.39
N ARG A 217 12.46 -10.70 2.39
CA ARG A 217 11.05 -11.10 2.47
C ARG A 217 10.07 -9.92 2.41
N HIS A 218 10.44 -8.76 2.95
CA HIS A 218 9.61 -7.56 2.88
C HIS A 218 9.41 -7.10 1.43
N TYR A 219 10.49 -7.05 0.66
CA TYR A 219 10.46 -6.64 -0.75
C TYR A 219 9.76 -7.68 -1.64
N GLN A 220 9.97 -8.97 -1.35
CA GLN A 220 9.26 -10.08 -1.99
C GLN A 220 7.73 -9.92 -1.86
N VAL A 221 7.24 -9.64 -0.65
CA VAL A 221 5.80 -9.45 -0.39
C VAL A 221 5.27 -8.23 -1.14
N ILE A 222 5.98 -7.10 -1.13
CA ILE A 222 5.55 -5.89 -1.87
C ILE A 222 5.40 -6.19 -3.37
N ILE A 223 6.39 -6.85 -3.97
CA ILE A 223 6.36 -7.14 -5.42
C ILE A 223 5.28 -8.17 -5.76
N TYR A 224 5.14 -9.21 -4.94
CA TYR A 224 4.04 -10.17 -5.06
C TYR A 224 2.67 -9.48 -5.05
N LEU A 225 2.44 -8.61 -4.05
CA LEU A 225 1.21 -7.84 -3.92
C LEU A 225 1.00 -6.93 -5.13
N ILE A 226 2.07 -6.31 -5.64
CA ILE A 226 1.99 -5.41 -6.80
C ILE A 226 1.43 -6.14 -8.02
N PHE A 227 2.02 -7.28 -8.38
CA PHE A 227 1.65 -8.04 -9.55
C PHE A 227 0.28 -8.74 -9.38
N LYS A 228 -0.02 -9.24 -8.18
CA LYS A 228 -1.34 -9.82 -7.87
C LYS A 228 -2.44 -8.78 -7.99
N LEU A 229 -2.21 -7.55 -7.52
CA LEU A 229 -3.13 -6.42 -7.71
C LEU A 229 -3.28 -6.03 -9.18
N MET A 230 -2.28 -6.25 -10.03
CA MET A 230 -2.36 -6.03 -11.48
C MET A 230 -3.11 -7.14 -12.24
N GLY A 231 -3.70 -8.10 -11.52
CA GLY A 231 -4.43 -9.21 -12.11
C GLY A 231 -3.53 -10.23 -12.81
N GLN A 232 -2.22 -10.17 -12.56
CA GLN A 232 -1.30 -11.18 -13.06
C GLN A 232 -1.29 -12.37 -12.11
N PHE A 233 -1.19 -13.58 -12.66
CA PHE A 233 -1.11 -14.76 -11.82
C PHE A 233 0.29 -14.81 -11.20
N THR A 234 0.35 -14.70 -9.88
CA THR A 234 1.62 -14.66 -9.15
C THR A 234 1.71 -15.75 -8.12
N GLN A 235 2.82 -16.48 -8.12
CA GLN A 235 3.19 -17.41 -7.07
C GLN A 235 4.40 -16.84 -6.34
N ALA A 236 4.37 -16.82 -5.01
CA ALA A 236 5.52 -16.46 -4.18
C ALA A 236 6.11 -17.75 -3.61
N GLU A 237 7.42 -17.77 -3.37
CA GLU A 237 8.11 -18.91 -2.75
C GLU A 237 7.84 -20.24 -3.49
N VAL A 238 8.06 -20.26 -4.81
CA VAL A 238 7.80 -21.46 -5.63
C VAL A 238 8.89 -22.49 -5.40
N HIS A 239 8.53 -23.60 -4.75
CA HIS A 239 9.47 -24.67 -4.40
C HIS A 239 9.72 -25.59 -5.61
N SER A 240 10.98 -25.97 -5.78
CA SER A 240 11.46 -26.98 -6.72
C SER A 240 12.39 -27.96 -6.01
N SER A 241 12.74 -29.07 -6.66
CA SER A 241 13.71 -30.04 -6.11
C SER A 241 15.12 -29.47 -5.92
N ARG A 242 15.44 -28.33 -6.52
CA ARG A 242 16.79 -27.71 -6.51
C ARG A 242 16.87 -26.40 -5.73
N GLY A 243 15.74 -25.87 -5.26
CA GLY A 243 15.66 -24.61 -4.52
C GLY A 243 14.28 -23.99 -4.59
N ARG A 244 14.18 -22.70 -4.29
CA ARG A 244 12.91 -21.96 -4.23
C ARG A 244 13.06 -20.61 -4.93
N ALA A 245 12.26 -20.37 -5.96
CA ALA A 245 12.18 -19.06 -6.59
C ALA A 245 11.36 -18.11 -5.72
N ASP A 246 11.79 -16.86 -5.61
CA ASP A 246 11.10 -15.91 -4.74
C ASP A 246 9.73 -15.49 -5.26
N ALA A 247 9.60 -15.22 -6.55
CA ALA A 247 8.32 -14.96 -7.18
C ALA A 247 8.28 -15.41 -8.65
N VAL A 248 7.12 -15.91 -9.08
CA VAL A 248 6.84 -16.23 -10.47
C VAL A 248 5.57 -15.52 -10.90
N VAL A 249 5.65 -14.75 -11.98
CA VAL A 249 4.53 -13.98 -12.53
C VAL A 249 4.20 -14.53 -13.91
N LYS A 250 3.00 -15.08 -14.06
CA LYS A 250 2.49 -15.61 -15.32
C LYS A 250 1.52 -14.62 -15.95
N THR A 251 1.75 -14.36 -17.23
CA THR A 251 0.90 -13.59 -18.12
C THR A 251 0.44 -14.50 -19.29
N PRO A 252 -0.45 -14.05 -20.18
CA PRO A 252 -0.83 -14.85 -21.34
C PRO A 252 0.34 -15.24 -22.25
N LYS A 253 1.37 -14.38 -22.37
CA LYS A 253 2.51 -14.56 -23.30
C LYS A 253 3.83 -14.92 -22.62
N PHE A 254 4.02 -14.48 -21.37
CA PHE A 254 5.30 -14.54 -20.67
C PHE A 254 5.17 -15.20 -19.30
N VAL A 255 6.23 -15.89 -18.89
CA VAL A 255 6.46 -16.32 -17.49
C VAL A 255 7.71 -15.61 -16.98
N TYR A 256 7.54 -14.75 -15.99
CA TYR A 256 8.66 -14.07 -15.34
C TYR A 256 9.05 -14.83 -14.07
N VAL A 257 10.32 -15.19 -13.94
CA VAL A 257 10.89 -15.80 -12.74
C VAL A 257 11.78 -14.77 -12.06
N PHE A 258 11.43 -14.39 -10.84
CA PHE A 258 12.11 -13.37 -10.06
C PHE A 258 12.93 -13.98 -8.93
N GLU A 259 14.11 -13.40 -8.72
CA GLU A 259 14.91 -13.57 -7.52
C GLU A 259 15.34 -12.21 -6.99
N PHE A 260 15.24 -12.03 -5.68
CA PHE A 260 15.46 -10.75 -5.02
C PHE A 260 16.70 -10.83 -4.13
N LYS A 261 17.53 -9.79 -4.10
CA LYS A 261 18.62 -9.67 -3.11
C LYS A 261 18.62 -8.31 -2.44
N LEU A 262 18.63 -8.31 -1.10
CA LEU A 262 18.85 -7.09 -0.31
C LEU A 262 20.33 -6.77 -0.12
N LYS A 263 21.19 -7.79 -0.17
CA LYS A 263 22.65 -7.67 -0.14
C LYS A 263 23.22 -8.62 -1.18
N GLY A 264 23.61 -8.08 -2.33
CA GLY A 264 24.06 -8.84 -3.50
C GLY A 264 23.82 -8.03 -4.77
N THR A 265 24.15 -8.58 -5.93
CA THR A 265 23.96 -7.89 -7.22
C THR A 265 22.86 -8.53 -8.07
N ALA A 266 22.28 -7.76 -8.99
CA ALA A 266 21.30 -8.27 -9.95
C ALA A 266 21.89 -9.41 -10.84
N GLY A 267 23.20 -9.42 -11.06
CA GLY A 267 23.88 -10.52 -11.77
C GLY A 267 23.92 -11.81 -10.96
N GLN A 268 24.19 -11.73 -9.65
CA GLN A 268 24.15 -12.89 -8.75
C GLN A 268 22.75 -13.51 -8.68
N THR A 269 21.70 -12.70 -8.69
CA THR A 269 20.32 -13.21 -8.74
C THR A 269 20.01 -13.96 -10.03
N LEU A 270 20.48 -13.48 -11.19
CA LEU A 270 20.29 -14.19 -12.46
C LEU A 270 21.06 -15.51 -12.48
N GLN A 271 22.31 -15.51 -11.99
CA GLN A 271 23.10 -16.72 -11.86
C GLN A 271 22.43 -17.74 -10.92
N GLN A 272 21.83 -17.29 -9.83
CA GLN A 272 21.08 -18.14 -8.91
C GLN A 272 19.85 -18.77 -9.60
N ILE A 273 19.12 -18.01 -10.41
CA ILE A 273 17.97 -18.53 -11.19
C ILE A 273 18.44 -19.65 -12.14
N GLU A 274 19.57 -19.44 -12.83
CA GLU A 274 20.16 -20.39 -13.77
C GLU A 274 20.65 -21.66 -13.07
N GLU A 275 21.52 -21.53 -12.07
CA GLU A 275 22.12 -22.65 -11.34
C GLU A 275 21.07 -23.54 -10.67
N LYS A 276 20.00 -22.93 -10.19
CA LYS A 276 18.91 -23.64 -9.53
C LYS A 276 17.86 -24.17 -10.51
N GLY A 277 17.91 -23.76 -11.78
CA GLY A 277 17.00 -24.19 -12.84
C GLY A 277 15.55 -23.83 -12.56
N TYR A 278 15.29 -22.64 -12.00
CA TYR A 278 13.93 -22.21 -11.64
C TYR A 278 13.02 -22.01 -12.86
N THR A 279 13.59 -21.87 -14.05
CA THR A 279 12.89 -21.73 -15.34
C THR A 279 12.42 -23.07 -15.90
N LEU A 280 13.06 -24.19 -15.52
CA LEU A 280 12.81 -25.53 -16.08
C LEU A 280 11.32 -25.96 -16.07
N PRO A 281 10.53 -25.72 -15.00
CA PRO A 281 9.12 -26.11 -14.98
C PRO A 281 8.27 -25.40 -16.04
N TYR A 282 8.75 -24.27 -16.57
CA TYR A 282 7.99 -23.40 -17.48
C TYR A 282 8.41 -23.54 -18.94
N ALA A 283 9.50 -24.26 -19.24
CA ALA A 283 10.02 -24.45 -20.59
C ALA A 283 9.00 -25.09 -21.56
N ALA A 284 8.11 -25.95 -21.05
CA ALA A 284 7.09 -26.64 -21.84
C ALA A 284 5.75 -25.89 -21.94
N GLU A 285 5.59 -24.73 -21.28
CA GLU A 285 4.30 -24.01 -21.22
C GLU A 285 3.98 -23.19 -22.49
N GLY A 286 4.83 -23.22 -23.51
CA GLY A 286 4.65 -22.47 -24.77
C GLY A 286 4.67 -20.94 -24.61
N ARG A 287 5.02 -20.46 -23.42
CA ARG A 287 5.18 -19.05 -23.06
C ARG A 287 6.66 -18.71 -23.04
N GLN A 288 7.02 -17.49 -23.41
CA GLN A 288 8.39 -17.03 -23.31
C GLN A 288 8.78 -16.84 -21.83
N VAL A 289 9.86 -17.49 -21.40
CA VAL A 289 10.32 -17.43 -20.01
C VAL A 289 11.36 -16.32 -19.89
N ILE A 290 11.20 -15.45 -18.89
CA ILE A 290 12.04 -14.29 -18.65
C ILE A 290 12.56 -14.34 -17.21
N LYS A 291 13.88 -14.36 -17.05
CA LYS A 291 14.58 -14.30 -15.76
C LYS A 291 14.72 -12.84 -15.36
N VAL A 292 14.38 -12.52 -14.11
CA VAL A 292 14.46 -11.16 -13.57
C VAL A 292 15.20 -11.16 -12.24
N GLY A 293 16.43 -10.67 -12.27
CA GLY A 293 17.24 -10.46 -11.07
C GLY A 293 17.05 -9.05 -10.54
N VAL A 294 16.70 -8.89 -9.27
CA VAL A 294 16.41 -7.59 -8.67
C VAL A 294 17.26 -7.36 -7.41
N GLU A 295 18.01 -6.28 -7.45
CA GLU A 295 18.87 -5.82 -6.37
C GLU A 295 18.21 -4.66 -5.62
N PHE A 296 18.11 -4.76 -4.30
CA PHE A 296 17.64 -3.69 -3.44
C PHE A 296 18.79 -3.07 -2.67
N SER A 297 18.80 -1.75 -2.58
CA SER A 297 19.69 -1.04 -1.67
C SER A 297 19.02 -0.95 -0.30
N ALA A 298 19.64 -1.54 0.72
CA ALA A 298 19.19 -1.40 2.12
C ALA A 298 19.32 0.06 2.63
N GLU A 299 20.23 0.83 2.04
CA GLU A 299 20.45 2.25 2.34
C GLU A 299 19.40 3.14 1.67
N LYS A 300 19.22 3.01 0.34
CA LYS A 300 18.24 3.80 -0.42
C LYS A 300 16.80 3.27 -0.26
N ARG A 301 16.63 2.07 0.29
CA ARG A 301 15.35 1.37 0.49
C ARG A 301 14.50 1.29 -0.79
N ASN A 302 15.17 1.07 -1.90
CA ASN A 302 14.57 0.97 -3.22
C ASN A 302 15.32 -0.06 -4.07
N VAL A 303 14.77 -0.38 -5.23
CA VAL A 303 15.50 -1.15 -6.24
C VAL A 303 16.72 -0.33 -6.66
N GLU A 304 17.91 -0.87 -6.42
CA GLU A 304 19.18 -0.28 -6.86
C GLU A 304 19.38 -0.57 -8.36
N ARG A 305 19.14 -1.83 -8.74
CA ARG A 305 19.29 -2.30 -10.11
C ARG A 305 18.39 -3.50 -10.38
N TRP A 306 18.04 -3.72 -11.63
CA TRP A 306 17.48 -4.99 -12.09
C TRP A 306 18.14 -5.41 -13.40
N MET A 307 18.15 -6.71 -13.65
CA MET A 307 18.60 -7.31 -14.88
C MET A 307 17.57 -8.29 -15.38
N VAL A 308 17.46 -8.39 -16.69
CA VAL A 308 16.49 -9.24 -17.37
C VAL A 308 17.24 -10.08 -18.39
N GLU A 309 16.95 -11.38 -18.42
CA GLU A 309 17.49 -12.30 -19.41
C GLU A 309 16.38 -13.20 -19.93
N GLU A 310 16.29 -13.37 -21.24
CA GLU A 310 15.36 -14.30 -21.86
C GLU A 310 15.93 -15.72 -21.78
N GLU A 311 15.11 -16.66 -21.34
CA GLU A 311 15.45 -18.08 -21.44
C GLU A 311 15.45 -18.47 -22.92
N LYS A 312 16.58 -18.99 -23.40
CA LYS A 312 16.78 -19.40 -24.79
C LYS A 312 16.22 -20.78 -25.08
#